data_AF-A0A8D2MCJ6-F1
#
_entry.id   AF-A0A8D2MCJ6-F1
#
_cell.length_a   1.000
_cell.length_b   1.000
_cell.length_c   1.000
_cell.angle_alpha   90.00
_cell.angle_beta   90.00
_cell.angle_gamma   90.00
#
_symmetry.space_group_name_H-M   'P 1'
#
loop_
_entity.id
_entity.type
_entity.pdbx_description
1 polymer ?
#
loop_
_entity_poly.entity_id
_entity_poly.type
_entity_poly.pdbx_seq_one_letter_code
_entity_poly.pdbx_strand_id
1 'polypeptide(L)'
;MLGRKESCASGQLPMTSLSCLFYALEEWTIVELLKKYIFHLIIASLTISAILVFFIVPLTIVFFIYLTNILLLIYQRNNELKADPLSDVWNGVRKTIAGFWDIYARIWHGYELHGVKNLPEGPGILVYYHGAIPIDYLYFLSRLFLWKKRLCLSVADHFVFRLPGLRLLLAVTGVIPGTREECLDALKKGYLVSISPGGVREALFSDESYQLMWGNRKGFAQVALEAKVPIIPMYTQNVREGYRMFKERNFAFQTSAYFGFSNTCCGSEVAQIWK
;
A
#
# COMPACT_ATOMS: atom_id res chain seq x y z
N MET A 1 43.32 -26.43 -35.19
CA MET A 1 44.77 -26.33 -34.95
C MET A 1 44.98 -25.79 -33.55
N LEU A 2 45.54 -26.64 -32.68
CA LEU A 2 45.84 -26.38 -31.28
C LEU A 2 47.03 -25.42 -31.18
N GLY A 3 46.91 -24.37 -30.36
CA GLY A 3 47.97 -23.39 -30.12
C GLY A 3 48.07 -23.00 -28.64
N ARG A 4 48.85 -23.77 -27.89
CA ARG A 4 49.57 -23.47 -26.64
C ARG A 4 48.81 -22.79 -25.47
N LYS A 5 48.40 -23.62 -24.51
CA LYS A 5 48.46 -23.28 -23.07
C LYS A 5 49.87 -23.64 -22.57
N GLU A 6 50.77 -22.66 -22.45
CA GLU A 6 52.03 -22.89 -21.74
C GLU A 6 51.82 -22.64 -20.24
N SER A 7 51.87 -23.74 -19.48
CA SER A 7 51.88 -23.76 -18.03
C SER A 7 53.23 -23.20 -17.52
N CYS A 8 53.18 -22.31 -16.53
CA CYS A 8 54.34 -21.71 -15.86
C CYS A 8 55.17 -22.70 -14.99
N ALA A 9 55.12 -24.00 -15.27
CA ALA A 9 55.80 -25.01 -14.47
C ALA A 9 56.61 -25.98 -15.34
N SER A 10 57.79 -25.55 -15.79
CA SER A 10 59.02 -26.35 -15.95
C SER A 10 60.00 -25.64 -16.89
N GLY A 11 61.28 -25.64 -16.52
CA GLY A 11 62.26 -24.65 -16.97
C GLY A 11 62.88 -24.85 -18.35
N GLN A 12 63.38 -23.72 -18.88
CA GLN A 12 64.69 -23.46 -19.52
C GLN A 12 64.57 -22.30 -20.55
N LEU A 13 65.42 -21.26 -20.34
CA LEU A 13 65.58 -19.93 -20.99
C LEU A 13 64.76 -18.75 -20.41
N PRO A 14 65.40 -17.57 -20.14
CA PRO A 14 64.86 -16.55 -19.26
C PRO A 14 63.90 -15.63 -20.04
N MET A 15 62.64 -16.04 -20.13
CA MET A 15 61.59 -15.03 -20.01
C MET A 15 61.79 -14.41 -18.63
N THR A 16 62.33 -13.18 -18.61
CA THR A 16 62.72 -12.47 -17.39
C THR A 16 61.64 -12.67 -16.31
N SER A 17 62.01 -13.02 -15.08
CA SER A 17 61.08 -13.15 -13.94
C SER A 17 60.05 -12.00 -13.86
N LEU A 18 60.44 -10.85 -14.39
CA LEU A 18 59.64 -9.65 -14.56
C LEU A 18 58.44 -9.82 -15.52
N SER A 19 58.59 -10.48 -16.67
CA SER A 19 57.51 -10.66 -17.66
C SER A 19 56.42 -11.62 -17.16
N CYS A 20 56.79 -12.66 -16.43
CA CYS A 20 55.82 -13.57 -15.79
C CYS A 20 55.09 -12.87 -14.61
N LEU A 21 55.81 -12.05 -13.85
CA LEU A 21 55.23 -11.23 -12.79
C LEU A 21 54.27 -10.18 -13.36
N PHE A 22 54.64 -9.51 -14.47
CA PHE A 22 53.77 -8.57 -15.19
C PHE A 22 52.51 -9.24 -15.71
N TYR A 23 52.61 -10.44 -16.31
CA TYR A 23 51.44 -11.17 -16.79
C TYR A 23 50.51 -11.58 -15.64
N ALA A 24 51.06 -12.08 -14.52
CA ALA A 24 50.26 -12.43 -13.34
C ALA A 24 49.63 -11.18 -12.67
N LEU A 25 50.34 -10.05 -12.63
CA LEU A 25 49.81 -8.76 -12.15
C LEU A 25 48.72 -8.22 -13.09
N GLU A 26 48.89 -8.33 -14.40
CA GLU A 26 47.91 -7.93 -15.41
C GLU A 26 46.65 -8.80 -15.32
N GLU A 27 46.78 -10.11 -15.21
CA GLU A 27 45.65 -11.03 -15.00
C GLU A 27 44.94 -10.75 -13.65
N TRP A 28 45.69 -10.51 -12.58
CA TRP A 28 45.13 -10.19 -11.27
C TRP A 28 44.39 -8.84 -11.25
N THR A 29 44.94 -7.81 -11.91
CA THR A 29 44.30 -6.50 -12.06
C THR A 29 43.06 -6.55 -12.94
N ILE A 30 43.05 -7.37 -14.00
CA ILE A 30 41.85 -7.65 -14.81
C ILE A 30 40.77 -8.32 -13.97
N VAL A 31 41.12 -9.29 -13.13
CA VAL A 31 40.17 -9.97 -12.23
C VAL A 31 39.59 -8.98 -11.20
N GLU A 32 40.40 -8.11 -10.60
CA GLU A 32 39.91 -7.08 -9.67
C GLU A 32 39.05 -6.02 -10.38
N LEU A 33 39.41 -5.61 -11.60
CA LEU A 33 38.60 -4.70 -12.41
C LEU A 33 37.25 -5.34 -12.78
N LEU A 34 37.25 -6.62 -13.17
CA LEU A 34 36.05 -7.38 -13.51
C LEU A 34 35.13 -7.54 -12.29
N LYS A 35 35.67 -7.88 -11.12
CA LYS A 35 34.91 -7.91 -9.86
C LYS A 35 34.26 -6.57 -9.56
N LYS A 36 35.01 -5.47 -9.68
CA LYS A 36 34.50 -4.12 -9.46
C LYS A 36 33.39 -3.77 -10.46
N TYR A 37 33.55 -4.12 -11.74
CA TYR A 37 32.54 -3.91 -12.77
C TYR A 37 31.26 -4.70 -12.49
N ILE A 38 31.38 -6.00 -12.20
CA ILE A 38 30.23 -6.87 -11.85
C ILE A 38 29.53 -6.35 -10.59
N PHE A 39 30.29 -5.93 -9.58
CA PHE A 39 29.74 -5.35 -8.36
C PHE A 39 28.93 -4.07 -8.64
N HIS A 40 29.47 -3.15 -9.45
CA HIS A 40 28.74 -1.95 -9.87
C HIS A 40 27.51 -2.27 -10.73
N LEU A 41 27.58 -3.27 -11.61
CA LEU A 41 26.46 -3.73 -12.42
C LEU A 41 25.34 -4.31 -11.54
N ILE A 42 25.68 -5.13 -10.54
CA ILE A 42 24.72 -5.68 -9.58
C ILE A 42 24.05 -4.55 -8.79
N ILE A 43 24.83 -3.61 -8.25
CA ILE A 43 24.28 -2.47 -7.52
C ILE A 43 23.36 -1.65 -8.43
N ALA A 44 23.78 -1.32 -9.64
CA ALA A 44 22.97 -0.57 -10.60
C ALA A 44 21.68 -1.31 -10.96
N SER A 45 21.74 -2.63 -11.15
CA SER A 45 20.56 -3.45 -11.40
C SER A 45 19.60 -3.42 -10.21
N LEU A 46 20.11 -3.59 -8.99
CA LEU A 46 19.27 -3.58 -7.77
C LEU A 46 18.63 -2.22 -7.54
N THR A 47 19.37 -1.12 -7.76
CA THR A 47 18.82 0.23 -7.61
C THR A 47 17.76 0.53 -8.67
N ILE A 48 18.00 0.16 -9.94
CA ILE A 48 17.01 0.29 -11.02
C ILE A 48 15.76 -0.54 -10.70
N SER A 49 15.91 -1.79 -10.29
CA SER A 49 14.77 -2.64 -9.92
C SER A 49 13.96 -2.05 -8.78
N ALA A 50 14.61 -1.51 -7.73
CA ALA A 50 13.90 -0.87 -6.62
C ALA A 50 13.14 0.40 -7.06
N ILE A 51 13.74 1.23 -7.92
CA ILE A 51 13.07 2.40 -8.50
C ILE A 51 11.85 1.96 -9.33
N LEU A 52 11.99 0.92 -10.16
CA LEU A 52 10.89 0.41 -10.96
C LEU A 52 9.74 -0.09 -10.07
N VAL A 53 10.03 -0.88 -9.04
CA VAL A 53 9.01 -1.37 -8.09
C VAL A 53 8.28 -0.20 -7.43
N PHE A 54 9.00 0.85 -7.03
CA PHE A 54 8.42 2.04 -6.40
C PHE A 54 7.35 2.71 -7.28
N PHE A 55 7.56 2.81 -8.59
CA PHE A 55 6.57 3.40 -9.50
C PHE A 55 5.52 2.38 -9.96
N ILE A 56 5.89 1.12 -10.15
CA ILE A 56 5.00 0.07 -10.63
C ILE A 56 3.87 -0.17 -9.62
N VAL A 57 4.15 -0.21 -8.32
CA VAL A 57 3.13 -0.55 -7.31
C VAL A 57 1.96 0.46 -7.30
N PRO A 58 2.15 1.78 -7.14
CA PRO A 58 1.06 2.74 -7.24
C PRO A 58 0.33 2.71 -8.58
N LEU A 59 1.07 2.52 -9.69
CA LEU A 59 0.47 2.41 -11.02
C LEU A 59 -0.42 1.16 -11.14
N THR A 60 0.00 0.04 -10.58
CA THR A 60 -0.81 -1.19 -10.55
C THR A 60 -2.09 -1.00 -9.74
N ILE A 61 -2.00 -0.34 -8.57
CA ILE A 61 -3.18 -0.01 -7.75
C ILE A 61 -4.18 0.83 -8.56
N VAL A 62 -3.71 1.91 -9.19
CA VAL A 62 -4.55 2.76 -10.04
C VAL A 62 -5.16 1.97 -11.19
N PHE A 63 -4.36 1.17 -11.89
CA PHE A 63 -4.82 0.31 -12.98
C PHE A 63 -5.96 -0.62 -12.53
N PHE A 64 -5.80 -1.30 -11.39
CA PHE A 64 -6.82 -2.21 -10.88
C PHE A 64 -8.09 -1.50 -10.39
N ILE A 65 -7.98 -0.28 -9.85
CA ILE A 65 -9.15 0.55 -9.51
C ILE A 65 -9.97 0.86 -10.77
N TYR A 66 -9.32 1.33 -11.83
CA TYR A 66 -10.01 1.65 -13.09
C TYR A 66 -10.53 0.41 -13.82
N LEU A 67 -9.76 -0.70 -13.82
CA LEU A 67 -10.21 -1.97 -14.36
C LEU A 67 -11.49 -2.44 -13.64
N THR A 68 -11.50 -2.39 -12.31
CA THR A 68 -12.68 -2.73 -11.50
C THR A 68 -13.87 -1.82 -11.85
N ASN A 69 -13.64 -0.52 -12.00
CA ASN A 69 -14.68 0.43 -12.38
C ASN A 69 -15.28 0.13 -13.77
N ILE A 70 -14.45 -0.19 -14.76
CA ILE A 70 -14.91 -0.56 -16.11
C ILE A 70 -15.76 -1.84 -16.05
N LEU A 71 -15.29 -2.87 -15.34
CA LEU A 71 -16.04 -4.12 -15.17
C LEU A 71 -17.38 -3.88 -14.47
N LEU A 72 -17.41 -3.00 -13.47
CA LEU A 72 -18.62 -2.63 -12.76
C LEU A 72 -19.63 -1.91 -13.67
N LEU A 73 -19.17 -1.01 -14.53
CA LEU A 73 -20.00 -0.32 -15.53
C LEU A 73 -20.57 -1.29 -16.57
N ILE A 74 -19.76 -2.25 -17.04
CA ILE A 74 -20.21 -3.31 -17.94
C ILE A 74 -21.26 -4.17 -17.24
N TYR A 75 -21.02 -4.56 -15.98
CA TYR A 75 -21.97 -5.34 -15.20
C TYR A 75 -23.30 -4.60 -14.98
N GLN A 76 -23.25 -3.31 -14.63
CA GLN A 76 -24.46 -2.48 -14.48
C GLN A 76 -25.26 -2.45 -15.78
N ARG A 77 -24.58 -2.21 -16.90
CA ARG A 77 -25.20 -2.09 -18.23
C ARG A 77 -25.82 -3.40 -18.68
N ASN A 78 -25.10 -4.51 -18.55
CA ASN A 78 -25.55 -5.82 -19.04
C ASN A 78 -26.76 -6.36 -18.25
N ASN A 79 -26.89 -5.97 -16.99
CA ASN A 79 -27.97 -6.43 -16.11
C ASN A 79 -29.05 -5.35 -15.89
N GLU A 80 -28.99 -4.22 -16.61
CA GLU A 80 -29.90 -3.08 -16.50
C GLU A 80 -30.18 -2.62 -15.05
N LEU A 81 -29.15 -2.69 -14.20
CA LEU A 81 -29.32 -2.48 -12.76
C LEU A 81 -29.53 -1.00 -12.42
N LYS A 82 -30.76 -0.68 -12.01
CA LYS A 82 -31.17 0.60 -11.40
C LYS A 82 -31.42 0.49 -9.88
N ALA A 83 -30.76 -0.47 -9.24
CA ALA A 83 -30.88 -0.69 -7.80
C ALA A 83 -30.04 0.32 -7.00
N ASP A 84 -30.46 0.60 -5.76
CA ASP A 84 -29.65 1.36 -4.79
C ASP A 84 -28.22 0.79 -4.75
N PRO A 85 -27.17 1.61 -4.94
CA PRO A 85 -25.78 1.17 -4.87
C PRO A 85 -25.41 0.46 -3.56
N LEU A 86 -26.14 0.65 -2.46
CA LEU A 86 -25.94 -0.04 -1.19
C LEU A 86 -26.73 -1.35 -1.04
N SER A 87 -27.66 -1.64 -1.96
CA SER A 87 -28.44 -2.87 -1.94
C SER A 87 -27.58 -4.14 -2.06
N ASP A 88 -28.17 -5.27 -1.70
CA ASP A 88 -27.58 -6.60 -1.73
C ASP A 88 -27.34 -7.15 -3.15
N VAL A 89 -28.01 -6.60 -4.17
CA VAL A 89 -27.80 -6.90 -5.59
C VAL A 89 -26.32 -6.77 -6.00
N TRP A 90 -25.60 -5.84 -5.38
CA TRP A 90 -24.18 -5.61 -5.64
C TRP A 90 -23.24 -6.52 -4.85
N ASN A 91 -23.74 -7.37 -3.95
CA ASN A 91 -22.91 -8.22 -3.09
C ASN A 91 -22.02 -9.18 -3.86
N GLY A 92 -22.47 -9.68 -5.01
CA GLY A 92 -21.65 -10.50 -5.91
C GLY A 92 -20.41 -9.76 -6.37
N VAL A 93 -20.60 -8.53 -6.86
CA VAL A 93 -19.49 -7.68 -7.32
C VAL A 93 -18.57 -7.28 -6.17
N ARG A 94 -19.13 -6.87 -5.03
CA ARG A 94 -18.33 -6.56 -3.83
C ARG A 94 -17.51 -7.74 -3.37
N LYS A 95 -18.03 -8.96 -3.44
CA LYS A 95 -17.30 -10.18 -3.07
C LYS A 95 -16.10 -10.39 -4.00
N THR A 96 -16.27 -10.16 -5.30
CA THR A 96 -15.18 -10.24 -6.29
C THR A 96 -14.11 -9.19 -6.02
N ILE A 97 -14.51 -7.93 -5.82
CA ILE A 97 -13.60 -6.80 -5.50
C ILE A 97 -12.83 -7.10 -4.20
N ALA A 98 -13.55 -7.47 -3.14
CA ALA A 98 -12.97 -7.78 -1.85
C ALA A 98 -12.02 -8.99 -1.91
N GLY A 99 -12.37 -10.02 -2.69
CA GLY A 99 -11.51 -11.19 -2.89
C GLY A 99 -10.19 -10.84 -3.57
N PHE A 100 -10.24 -10.01 -4.62
CA PHE A 100 -9.03 -9.52 -5.29
C PHE A 100 -8.12 -8.75 -4.33
N TRP A 101 -8.67 -7.76 -3.63
CA TRP A 101 -7.88 -6.93 -2.71
C TRP A 101 -7.39 -7.71 -1.47
N ASP A 102 -8.13 -8.69 -0.97
CA ASP A 102 -7.67 -9.57 0.12
C ASP A 102 -6.48 -10.46 -0.31
N ILE A 103 -6.51 -10.98 -1.55
CA ILE A 103 -5.38 -11.73 -2.12
C ILE A 103 -4.16 -10.81 -2.26
N TYR A 104 -4.35 -9.63 -2.85
CA TYR A 104 -3.29 -8.64 -3.01
C TYR A 104 -2.68 -8.26 -1.65
N ALA A 105 -3.52 -7.99 -0.65
CA ALA A 105 -3.11 -7.62 0.70
C ALA A 105 -2.22 -8.70 1.34
N ARG A 106 -2.61 -9.98 1.23
CA ARG A 106 -1.82 -11.09 1.79
C ARG A 106 -0.50 -11.30 1.07
N ILE A 107 -0.52 -11.27 -0.26
CA ILE A 107 0.67 -11.61 -1.06
C ILE A 107 1.69 -10.47 -1.00
N TRP A 108 1.23 -9.23 -1.13
CA TRP A 108 2.11 -8.07 -1.27
C TRP A 108 2.50 -7.46 0.08
N HIS A 109 1.54 -7.34 1.00
CA HIS A 109 1.73 -6.65 2.29
C HIS A 109 1.78 -7.59 3.49
N GLY A 110 1.60 -8.91 3.28
CA GLY A 110 1.45 -9.86 4.38
C GLY A 110 0.29 -9.48 5.31
N TYR A 111 -0.76 -8.83 4.79
CA TYR A 111 -1.74 -8.13 5.61
C TYR A 111 -2.51 -9.07 6.54
N GLU A 112 -2.58 -8.68 7.82
CA GLU A 112 -3.37 -9.36 8.84
C GLU A 112 -4.39 -8.43 9.47
N LEU A 113 -5.57 -8.97 9.77
CA LEU A 113 -6.65 -8.25 10.42
C LEU A 113 -7.06 -8.95 11.72
N HIS A 114 -6.84 -8.27 12.84
CA HIS A 114 -7.14 -8.75 14.18
C HIS A 114 -8.24 -7.93 14.84
N GLY A 115 -8.97 -8.53 15.77
CA GLY A 115 -9.96 -7.81 16.57
C GLY A 115 -11.32 -7.55 15.89
N VAL A 116 -11.62 -8.19 14.75
CA VAL A 116 -12.93 -8.03 14.06
C VAL A 116 -14.13 -8.37 14.97
N LYS A 117 -13.94 -9.25 15.94
CA LYS A 117 -14.94 -9.59 16.98
C LYS A 117 -15.27 -8.44 17.94
N ASN A 118 -14.46 -7.39 17.98
CA ASN A 118 -14.67 -6.21 18.82
C ASN A 118 -15.62 -5.21 18.16
N LEU A 119 -15.92 -5.36 16.86
CA LEU A 119 -16.92 -4.54 16.19
C LEU A 119 -18.31 -4.85 16.77
N PRO A 120 -19.15 -3.83 17.05
CA PRO A 120 -20.52 -4.03 17.46
C PRO A 120 -21.31 -4.71 16.34
N GLU A 121 -22.34 -5.48 16.65
CA GLU A 121 -23.25 -6.02 15.63
C GLU A 121 -24.03 -4.90 14.93
N GLY A 122 -24.44 -3.89 15.71
CA GLY A 122 -25.11 -2.67 15.25
C GLY A 122 -24.13 -1.54 14.84
N PRO A 123 -24.64 -0.31 14.65
CA PRO A 123 -23.86 0.81 14.10
C PRO A 123 -22.70 1.25 15.01
N GLY A 124 -21.73 1.92 14.43
CA GLY A 124 -20.52 2.37 15.12
C GLY A 124 -19.65 3.23 14.22
N ILE A 125 -18.83 4.10 14.83
CA ILE A 125 -17.89 4.94 14.10
C ILE A 125 -16.49 4.36 14.24
N LEU A 126 -15.94 3.83 13.15
CA LEU A 126 -14.57 3.36 13.09
C LEU A 126 -13.62 4.54 12.84
N VAL A 127 -12.76 4.83 13.79
CA VAL A 127 -11.73 5.87 13.67
C VAL A 127 -10.40 5.22 13.38
N TYR A 128 -9.74 5.64 12.30
CA TYR A 128 -8.46 5.08 11.87
C TYR A 128 -7.47 6.17 11.45
N TYR A 129 -6.19 5.82 11.54
CA TYR A 129 -5.08 6.66 11.11
C TYR A 129 -5.01 6.74 9.58
N HIS A 130 -4.88 7.93 9.00
CA HIS A 130 -4.69 8.06 7.55
C HIS A 130 -3.23 7.77 7.18
N GLY A 131 -2.96 6.69 6.44
CA GLY A 131 -1.67 6.51 5.76
C GLY A 131 -1.45 7.50 4.61
N ALA A 132 -0.25 7.55 4.02
CA ALA A 132 -0.02 8.36 2.82
C ALA A 132 -0.95 7.92 1.66
N ILE A 133 -1.09 6.60 1.51
CA ILE A 133 -2.06 5.93 0.65
C ILE A 133 -2.87 4.99 1.57
N PRO A 134 -4.19 5.17 1.72
CA PRO A 134 -5.00 4.39 2.67
C PRO A 134 -5.35 3.00 2.10
N ILE A 135 -4.36 2.26 1.61
CA ILE A 135 -4.55 0.92 1.02
C ILE A 135 -4.82 -0.13 2.10
N ASP A 136 -4.25 0.05 3.28
CA ASP A 136 -4.52 -0.74 4.48
C ASP A 136 -6.01 -0.72 4.85
N TYR A 137 -6.64 0.44 4.71
CA TYR A 137 -8.06 0.62 4.97
C TYR A 137 -8.91 -0.11 3.92
N LEU A 138 -8.48 -0.14 2.66
CA LEU A 138 -9.13 -0.94 1.61
C LEU A 138 -9.04 -2.45 1.91
N TYR A 139 -7.92 -2.92 2.48
CA TYR A 139 -7.77 -4.31 2.92
C TYR A 139 -8.70 -4.64 4.08
N PHE A 140 -8.83 -3.73 5.04
CA PHE A 140 -9.81 -3.85 6.12
C PHE A 140 -11.23 -3.99 5.56
N LEU A 141 -11.66 -3.09 4.67
CA LEU A 141 -13.00 -3.14 4.05
C LEU A 141 -13.26 -4.47 3.35
N SER A 142 -12.25 -4.94 2.60
CA SER A 142 -12.31 -6.20 1.86
C SER A 142 -12.52 -7.38 2.81
N ARG A 143 -11.71 -7.48 3.87
CA ARG A 143 -11.83 -8.57 4.86
C ARG A 143 -13.11 -8.48 5.67
N LEU A 144 -13.54 -7.28 6.07
CA LEU A 144 -14.81 -7.08 6.76
C LEU A 144 -15.97 -7.62 5.91
N PHE A 145 -16.00 -7.30 4.61
CA PHE A 145 -17.05 -7.79 3.73
C PHE A 145 -16.95 -9.31 3.49
N LEU A 146 -15.74 -9.86 3.35
CA LEU A 146 -15.57 -11.31 3.17
C LEU A 146 -16.01 -12.10 4.40
N TRP A 147 -15.61 -11.67 5.59
CA TRP A 147 -15.82 -12.40 6.85
C TRP A 147 -17.17 -12.14 7.50
N LYS A 148 -17.70 -10.92 7.41
CA LYS A 148 -18.93 -10.49 8.10
C LYS A 148 -20.06 -10.12 7.16
N LYS A 149 -19.84 -10.10 5.84
CA LYS A 149 -20.83 -9.63 4.84
C LYS A 149 -21.40 -8.26 5.16
N ARG A 150 -20.56 -7.40 5.74
CA ARG A 150 -20.95 -6.11 6.28
C ARG A 150 -20.23 -4.98 5.55
N LEU A 151 -20.99 -3.92 5.26
CA LEU A 151 -20.44 -2.68 4.71
C LEU A 151 -20.03 -1.71 5.83
N CYS A 152 -18.96 -0.97 5.55
CA CYS A 152 -18.53 0.17 6.36
C CYS A 152 -18.49 1.39 5.44
N LEU A 153 -19.39 2.33 5.67
CA LEU A 153 -19.52 3.52 4.85
C LEU A 153 -18.38 4.48 5.16
N SER A 154 -17.58 4.79 4.14
CA SER A 154 -16.28 5.43 4.30
C SER A 154 -16.36 6.89 3.95
N VAL A 155 -16.04 7.77 4.91
CA VAL A 155 -15.95 9.20 4.64
C VAL A 155 -14.66 9.49 3.88
N ALA A 156 -14.80 10.09 2.70
CA ALA A 156 -13.69 10.50 1.85
C ALA A 156 -13.75 11.98 1.52
N ASP A 157 -12.59 12.58 1.28
CA ASP A 157 -12.50 13.98 0.85
C ASP A 157 -13.18 14.19 -0.51
N HIS A 158 -13.75 15.38 -0.71
CA HIS A 158 -14.44 15.76 -1.94
C HIS A 158 -13.61 15.59 -3.21
N PHE A 159 -12.28 15.63 -3.15
CA PHE A 159 -11.44 15.39 -4.32
C PHE A 159 -11.68 13.99 -4.93
N VAL A 160 -11.94 12.97 -4.11
CA VAL A 160 -12.13 11.58 -4.56
C VAL A 160 -13.32 11.47 -5.51
N PHE A 161 -14.37 12.24 -5.24
CA PHE A 161 -15.60 12.28 -6.06
C PHE A 161 -15.44 13.06 -7.37
N ARG A 162 -14.35 13.81 -7.53
CA ARG A 162 -14.01 14.50 -8.78
C ARG A 162 -13.19 13.64 -9.74
N LEU A 163 -12.71 12.47 -9.28
CA LEU A 163 -11.99 11.53 -10.14
C LEU A 163 -12.93 10.98 -11.23
N PRO A 164 -12.52 11.02 -12.50
CA PRO A 164 -13.41 10.70 -13.62
C PRO A 164 -13.80 9.21 -13.60
N GLY A 165 -15.09 8.96 -13.78
CA GLY A 165 -15.62 7.60 -13.94
C GLY A 165 -15.81 6.80 -12.64
N LEU A 166 -15.27 7.23 -11.49
CA LEU A 166 -15.28 6.41 -10.26
C LEU A 166 -16.57 6.47 -9.43
N ARG A 167 -17.55 7.31 -9.81
CA ARG A 167 -18.77 7.54 -9.01
C ARG A 167 -19.52 6.25 -8.66
N LEU A 168 -19.69 5.35 -9.62
CA LEU A 168 -20.39 4.09 -9.39
C LEU A 168 -19.61 3.17 -8.44
N LEU A 169 -18.29 3.06 -8.64
CA LEU A 169 -17.42 2.27 -7.77
C LEU A 169 -17.47 2.78 -6.33
N LEU A 170 -17.35 4.09 -6.14
CA LEU A 170 -17.43 4.73 -4.83
C LEU A 170 -18.79 4.45 -4.17
N ALA A 171 -19.89 4.60 -4.90
CA ALA A 171 -21.23 4.34 -4.36
C ALA A 171 -21.43 2.86 -3.98
N VAL A 172 -21.01 1.92 -4.84
CA VAL A 172 -21.16 0.47 -4.59
C VAL A 172 -20.27 -0.02 -3.44
N THR A 173 -19.11 0.59 -3.27
CA THR A 173 -18.18 0.28 -2.16
C THR A 173 -18.49 1.06 -0.88
N GLY A 174 -19.47 1.95 -0.90
CA GLY A 174 -19.95 2.66 0.28
C GLY A 174 -19.12 3.89 0.66
N VAL A 175 -18.43 4.52 -0.28
CA VAL A 175 -17.69 5.76 -0.04
C VAL A 175 -18.63 6.96 -0.15
N ILE A 176 -18.68 7.77 0.91
CA ILE A 176 -19.59 8.92 1.06
C ILE A 176 -18.83 10.24 1.28
N PRO A 177 -19.38 11.39 0.88
CA PRO A 177 -18.78 12.70 1.14
C PRO A 177 -18.62 12.99 2.64
N GLY A 178 -19.56 12.48 3.45
CA GLY A 178 -19.47 12.48 4.90
C GLY A 178 -19.92 13.78 5.55
N THR A 179 -21.00 14.38 5.04
CA THR A 179 -21.69 15.41 5.84
C THR A 179 -22.19 14.80 7.15
N ARG A 180 -22.46 15.65 8.15
CA ARG A 180 -22.96 15.18 9.45
C ARG A 180 -24.25 14.38 9.27
N GLU A 181 -25.15 14.88 8.43
CA GLU A 181 -26.45 14.29 8.13
C GLU A 181 -26.31 12.93 7.44
N GLU A 182 -25.42 12.80 6.46
CA GLU A 182 -25.13 11.53 5.78
C GLU A 182 -24.59 10.48 6.76
N CYS A 183 -23.67 10.88 7.66
CA CYS A 183 -23.12 9.98 8.66
C CYS A 183 -24.19 9.52 9.66
N LEU A 184 -25.06 10.44 10.11
CA LEU A 184 -26.15 10.11 11.02
C LEU A 184 -27.18 9.18 10.37
N ASP A 185 -27.54 9.42 9.11
CA ASP A 185 -28.46 8.56 8.35
C ASP A 185 -27.87 7.15 8.16
N ALA A 186 -26.59 7.06 7.80
CA ALA A 186 -25.86 5.81 7.70
C ALA A 186 -25.89 5.01 9.02
N LEU A 187 -25.59 5.67 10.15
CA LEU A 187 -25.62 5.04 11.47
C LEU A 187 -27.03 4.61 11.88
N LYS A 188 -28.06 5.43 11.59
CA LYS A 188 -29.48 5.06 11.83
C LYS A 188 -29.90 3.82 11.04
N LYS A 189 -29.37 3.64 9.83
CA LYS A 189 -29.58 2.45 9.00
C LYS A 189 -28.76 1.22 9.46
N GLY A 190 -27.98 1.33 10.52
CA GLY A 190 -27.22 0.22 11.12
C GLY A 190 -25.82 0.00 10.52
N TYR A 191 -25.37 0.86 9.61
CA TYR A 191 -24.04 0.75 9.02
C TYR A 191 -22.94 1.13 10.01
N LEU A 192 -21.74 0.58 9.81
CA LEU A 192 -20.53 1.22 10.34
C LEU A 192 -20.21 2.43 9.48
N VAL A 193 -19.73 3.50 10.10
CA VAL A 193 -19.15 4.64 9.38
C VAL A 193 -17.68 4.73 9.73
N SER A 194 -16.80 4.87 8.75
CA SER A 194 -15.37 5.09 9.01
C SER A 194 -14.97 6.53 8.74
N ILE A 195 -14.11 7.04 9.61
CA ILE A 195 -13.59 8.39 9.52
C ILE A 195 -12.12 8.35 9.90
N SER A 196 -11.26 8.92 9.05
CA SER A 196 -9.95 9.37 9.50
C SER A 196 -10.04 10.83 9.94
N PRO A 197 -9.94 11.16 11.24
CA PRO A 197 -10.14 12.52 11.72
C PRO A 197 -9.05 13.48 11.21
N GLY A 198 -7.84 12.97 11.01
CA GLY A 198 -6.71 13.70 10.43
C GLY A 198 -6.82 13.94 8.92
N GLY A 199 -7.55 13.09 8.21
CA GLY A 199 -7.89 13.24 6.79
C GLY A 199 -6.67 13.49 5.90
N VAL A 200 -6.85 14.29 4.84
CA VAL A 200 -5.78 14.61 3.88
C VAL A 200 -4.57 15.28 4.55
N ARG A 201 -4.77 16.10 5.59
CA ARG A 201 -3.64 16.71 6.32
C ARG A 201 -2.78 15.64 6.99
N GLU A 202 -3.42 14.65 7.62
CA GLU A 202 -2.71 13.51 8.19
C GLU A 202 -2.01 12.71 7.10
N ALA A 203 -2.70 12.36 6.03
CA ALA A 203 -2.12 11.68 4.86
C ALA A 203 -0.81 12.33 4.39
N LEU A 204 -0.81 13.65 4.23
CA LEU A 204 0.31 14.39 3.65
C LEU A 204 1.48 14.63 4.62
N PHE A 205 1.21 14.88 5.89
CA PHE A 205 2.23 15.45 6.79
C PHE A 205 2.70 14.55 7.94
N SER A 206 2.00 13.46 8.27
CA SER A 206 2.45 12.59 9.37
C SER A 206 3.51 11.61 8.91
N ASP A 207 4.13 10.95 9.88
CA ASP A 207 5.26 10.05 9.71
C ASP A 207 5.10 8.78 10.56
N GLU A 208 6.15 7.95 10.56
CA GLU A 208 6.31 6.71 11.32
C GLU A 208 6.19 6.86 12.85
N SER A 209 6.03 8.08 13.40
CA SER A 209 5.65 8.25 14.80
C SER A 209 4.17 7.97 15.07
N TYR A 210 3.35 7.86 14.01
CA TYR A 210 1.90 7.64 14.08
C TYR A 210 1.14 8.69 14.91
N GLN A 211 1.71 9.89 15.08
CA GLN A 211 1.00 10.98 15.76
C GLN A 211 -0.24 11.40 14.96
N LEU A 212 -1.39 11.37 15.63
CA LEU A 212 -2.68 11.74 15.05
C LEU A 212 -2.76 13.27 14.86
N MET A 213 -3.12 13.70 13.66
CA MET A 213 -3.11 15.10 13.23
C MET A 213 -4.50 15.62 12.86
N TRP A 214 -5.48 15.39 13.74
CA TRP A 214 -6.84 15.89 13.56
C TRP A 214 -7.06 17.34 14.02
N GLY A 215 -6.13 17.90 14.80
CA GLY A 215 -6.21 19.28 15.30
C GLY A 215 -7.52 19.59 16.01
N ASN A 216 -8.30 20.54 15.49
CA ASN A 216 -9.60 20.94 16.05
C ASN A 216 -10.80 20.21 15.39
N ARG A 217 -10.56 19.22 14.52
CA ARG A 217 -11.64 18.49 13.83
C ARG A 217 -12.28 17.48 14.79
N LYS A 218 -13.43 17.86 15.34
CA LYS A 218 -14.19 17.07 16.32
C LYS A 218 -15.53 16.53 15.77
N GLY A 219 -15.74 16.62 14.46
CA GLY A 219 -17.01 16.23 13.82
C GLY A 219 -17.39 14.77 14.09
N PHE A 220 -16.44 13.83 14.00
CA PHE A 220 -16.67 12.41 14.28
C PHE A 220 -17.20 12.17 15.70
N ALA A 221 -16.68 12.91 16.70
CA ALA A 221 -17.12 12.80 18.09
C ALA A 221 -18.53 13.38 18.28
N GLN A 222 -18.85 14.49 17.60
CA GLN A 222 -20.20 15.06 17.61
C GLN A 222 -21.23 14.10 16.99
N VAL A 223 -20.89 13.48 15.86
CA VAL A 223 -21.74 12.45 15.21
C VAL A 223 -21.94 11.25 16.13
N ALA A 224 -20.87 10.77 16.79
CA ALA A 224 -20.97 9.64 17.73
C ALA A 224 -21.92 9.95 18.90
N LEU A 225 -21.79 11.14 19.49
CA LEU A 225 -22.63 11.59 20.60
C LEU A 225 -24.11 11.69 20.20
N GLU A 226 -24.38 12.26 19.02
CA GLU A 226 -25.76 12.43 18.54
C GLU A 226 -26.41 11.10 18.14
N ALA A 227 -25.68 10.24 17.43
CA ALA A 227 -26.16 8.90 17.07
C ALA A 227 -26.17 7.92 18.24
N LYS A 228 -25.52 8.25 19.36
CA LYS A 228 -25.35 7.39 20.54
C LYS A 228 -24.71 6.04 20.20
N VAL A 229 -23.66 6.09 19.38
CA VAL A 229 -22.93 4.90 18.90
C VAL A 229 -21.49 4.91 19.43
N PRO A 230 -20.85 3.73 19.58
CA PRO A 230 -19.46 3.66 20.01
C PRO A 230 -18.51 4.23 18.95
N ILE A 231 -17.42 4.83 19.42
CA ILE A 231 -16.23 5.12 18.61
C ILE A 231 -15.28 3.94 18.78
N ILE A 232 -14.87 3.34 17.66
CA ILE A 232 -14.06 2.14 17.62
C ILE A 232 -12.70 2.51 17.03
N PRO A 233 -11.60 2.45 17.79
CA PRO A 233 -10.28 2.72 17.24
C PRO A 233 -9.79 1.53 16.40
N MET A 234 -9.28 1.84 15.22
CA MET A 234 -8.49 0.93 14.40
C MET A 234 -7.09 1.51 14.19
N TYR A 235 -6.09 0.66 14.35
CA TYR A 235 -4.70 1.00 14.14
C TYR A 235 -4.07 0.01 13.15
N THR A 236 -3.31 0.52 12.19
CA THR A 236 -2.55 -0.30 11.24
C THR A 236 -1.06 -0.04 11.44
N GLN A 237 -0.32 -1.11 11.76
CA GLN A 237 1.13 -1.09 11.80
C GLN A 237 1.71 -1.05 10.38
N ASN A 238 2.86 -0.39 10.22
CA ASN A 238 3.65 -0.30 8.98
C ASN A 238 3.02 0.48 7.82
N VAL A 239 1.86 1.13 8.00
CA VAL A 239 1.19 1.90 6.93
C VAL A 239 2.03 3.10 6.45
N ARG A 240 2.91 3.64 7.29
CA ARG A 240 3.83 4.74 6.95
C ARG A 240 5.16 4.24 6.42
N GLU A 241 5.59 3.07 6.83
CA GLU A 241 6.80 2.40 6.37
C GLU A 241 6.61 1.88 4.94
N GLY A 242 5.41 1.38 4.59
CA GLY A 242 5.07 0.93 3.25
C GLY A 242 4.95 2.06 2.23
N TYR A 243 4.39 3.21 2.62
CA TYR A 243 4.22 4.38 1.76
C TYR A 243 4.52 5.69 2.52
N ARG A 244 5.58 6.41 2.12
CA ARG A 244 5.91 7.73 2.69
C ARG A 244 5.68 8.86 1.67
N MET A 245 5.18 9.98 2.17
CA MET A 245 5.16 11.22 1.42
C MET A 245 6.57 11.81 1.32
N PHE A 246 6.92 12.35 0.15
CA PHE A 246 8.15 13.12 -0.01
C PHE A 246 8.06 14.39 0.84
N LYS A 247 8.96 14.57 1.81
CA LYS A 247 9.08 15.82 2.56
C LYS A 247 10.13 16.66 1.82
N GLU A 248 9.80 17.89 1.44
CA GLU A 248 10.63 18.81 0.63
C GLU A 248 12.06 19.05 1.16
N ARG A 249 12.38 18.61 2.38
CA ARG A 249 13.59 19.05 3.07
C ARG A 249 14.88 18.29 2.86
N ASN A 250 14.94 17.08 2.28
CA ASN A 250 16.24 16.43 1.98
C ASN A 250 16.11 15.24 1.01
N PHE A 251 16.24 15.51 -0.29
CA PHE A 251 16.23 14.47 -1.34
C PHE A 251 17.30 13.37 -1.12
N ALA A 252 18.45 13.72 -0.53
CA ALA A 252 19.57 12.80 -0.31
C ALA A 252 19.45 11.90 0.94
N PHE A 253 18.77 12.35 2.00
CA PHE A 253 18.53 11.52 3.19
C PHE A 253 17.34 10.57 3.00
N GLN A 254 16.36 10.98 2.18
CA GLN A 254 15.14 10.20 2.01
C GLN A 254 15.37 8.95 1.16
N THR A 255 16.24 9.01 0.15
CA THR A 255 16.70 7.82 -0.58
C THR A 255 17.44 6.84 0.36
N SER A 256 18.29 7.31 1.27
CA SER A 256 18.95 6.46 2.28
C SER A 256 17.97 5.79 3.26
N ALA A 257 16.87 6.44 3.65
CA ALA A 257 15.85 5.82 4.52
C ALA A 257 14.90 4.86 3.76
N TYR A 258 14.89 4.91 2.43
CA TYR A 258 14.14 4.02 1.55
C TYR A 258 15.00 2.85 1.03
N PHE A 259 16.30 3.05 0.80
CA PHE A 259 17.30 2.03 0.44
C PHE A 259 18.02 1.44 1.65
N GLY A 260 17.89 2.08 2.81
CA GLY A 260 18.35 1.58 4.08
C GLY A 260 17.42 0.45 4.51
N PHE A 261 17.96 -0.76 4.52
CA PHE A 261 17.47 -1.86 5.33
C PHE A 261 17.46 -1.44 6.80
N SER A 262 16.51 -0.60 7.21
CA SER A 262 16.06 -0.62 8.59
C SER A 262 15.19 -1.87 8.72
N ASN A 263 15.43 -2.67 9.75
CA ASN A 263 14.74 -3.93 10.02
C ASN A 263 13.21 -3.80 10.17
N THR A 264 12.64 -2.61 9.98
CA THR A 264 11.20 -2.31 10.05
C THR A 264 10.51 -2.20 8.69
N CYS A 265 11.22 -2.01 7.56
CA CYS A 265 10.58 -1.88 6.23
C CYS A 265 10.02 -3.20 5.65
N CYS A 266 10.27 -4.35 6.30
CA CYS A 266 9.81 -5.68 5.88
C CYS A 266 8.89 -6.36 6.91
N GLY A 267 8.22 -5.56 7.75
CA GLY A 267 7.17 -6.09 8.62
C GLY A 267 5.86 -6.27 7.85
N SER A 268 5.11 -7.33 8.14
CA SER A 268 3.72 -7.47 7.70
C SER A 268 2.90 -6.25 8.14
N GLU A 269 1.96 -5.78 7.30
CA GLU A 269 0.98 -4.78 7.72
C GLU A 269 -0.09 -5.44 8.61
N VAL A 270 -0.22 -4.98 9.85
CA VAL A 270 -1.15 -5.59 10.82
C VAL A 270 -2.16 -4.55 11.27
N ALA A 271 -3.42 -4.75 10.90
CA ALA A 271 -4.54 -3.94 11.38
C ALA A 271 -5.16 -4.56 12.64
N GLN A 272 -5.32 -3.73 13.66
CA GLN A 272 -5.88 -4.09 14.96
C GLN A 272 -7.07 -3.19 15.30
N ILE A 273 -8.20 -3.83 15.61
CA ILE A 273 -9.41 -3.17 16.10
C ILE A 273 -9.46 -3.32 17.61
N TRP A 274 -9.50 -2.19 18.31
CA TRP A 274 -9.47 -2.14 19.77
C TRP A 274 -10.90 -2.22 20.34
N LYS A 275 -11.02 -2.71 21.58
CA LYS A 275 -12.28 -2.71 22.33
C LYS A 275 -12.55 -1.37 22.97
#